data_AF-A0A3A4VNC1-F1
#
_entry.id   AF-A0A3A4VNC1-F1
#
_cell.length_a   1.000
_cell.length_b   1.000
_cell.length_c   1.000
_cell.angle_alpha   90.00
_cell.angle_beta   90.00
_cell.angle_gamma   90.00
#
_symmetry.space_group_name_H-M   'P 1'
#
loop_
_entity.id
_entity.type
_entity.pdbx_description
1 polymer ?
#
loop_
_entity_poly.entity_id
_entity_poly.type
_entity_poly.pdbx_seq_one_letter_code
_entity_poly.pdbx_strand_id
1 'polypeptide(L)'
;MNITVINARDLSEAWFLCLRKVLGDGYEYLIQRGSYTGQRRKELDYVTVKIEYPGTRPLVPDVPPGIPPPTSMDYIESYLPYLMTSHKKEGEQYTYGQFLECQIAEVIKMYRTEGANTNQAFMAVGDAGSIRLS
;
A
#
# COMPACT_ATOMS: atom_id res chain seq x y z
N MET A 1 11.95 -17.22 -8.03
CA MET A 1 11.42 -16.02 -7.35
C MET A 1 12.58 -15.38 -6.61
N ASN A 2 13.04 -14.24 -7.10
CA ASN A 2 14.09 -13.45 -6.48
C ASN A 2 13.48 -12.53 -5.41
N ILE A 3 13.94 -12.68 -4.16
CA ILE A 3 13.46 -11.88 -3.03
C ILE A 3 14.37 -10.68 -2.86
N THR A 4 13.81 -9.48 -3.03
CA THR A 4 14.50 -8.22 -2.75
C THR A 4 14.18 -7.77 -1.33
N VAL A 5 15.21 -7.60 -0.49
CA VAL A 5 15.04 -7.08 0.87
C VAL A 5 15.58 -5.66 0.94
N ILE A 6 14.77 -4.74 1.45
CA ILE A 6 15.09 -3.32 1.62
C ILE A 6 14.88 -2.96 3.08
N ASN A 7 15.91 -2.38 3.70
CA ASN A 7 15.80 -1.70 4.99
C ASN A 7 15.92 -0.20 4.73
N ALA A 8 14.96 0.56 5.23
CA ALA A 8 14.91 2.01 5.08
C ALA A 8 14.58 2.66 6.42
N ARG A 9 15.08 3.87 6.62
CA ARG A 9 14.79 4.69 7.79
C ARG A 9 13.34 5.17 7.79
N ASP A 10 12.87 5.72 6.67
CA ASP A 10 11.55 6.34 6.53
C ASP A 10 10.91 6.01 5.15
N LEU A 11 9.70 6.52 4.92
CA LEU A 11 8.98 6.30 3.67
C LEU A 11 9.66 6.93 2.44
N SER A 12 10.34 8.06 2.61
CA SER A 12 11.05 8.75 1.53
C SER A 12 12.20 7.90 1.02
N GLU A 13 13.06 7.44 1.93
CA GLU A 13 14.17 6.56 1.58
C GLU A 13 13.69 5.22 1.01
N ALA A 14 12.65 4.63 1.60
CA ALA A 14 12.05 3.38 1.11
C ALA A 14 11.61 3.52 -0.35
N TRP A 15 10.94 4.62 -0.70
CA TRP A 15 10.50 4.90 -2.06
C TRP A 15 11.67 4.91 -3.06
N PHE A 16 12.75 5.65 -2.78
CA PHE A 16 13.91 5.70 -3.67
C PHE A 16 14.68 4.38 -3.74
N LEU A 17 14.80 3.64 -2.64
CA LEU A 17 15.42 2.33 -2.65
C LEU A 17 14.63 1.35 -3.53
N CYS A 18 13.30 1.35 -3.41
CA CYS A 18 12.42 0.56 -4.28
C CYS A 18 12.60 0.94 -5.76
N LEU A 19 12.57 2.23 -6.09
CA LEU A 19 12.77 2.70 -7.46
C LEU A 19 14.13 2.26 -8.02
N ARG A 20 15.21 2.45 -7.27
CA ARG A 20 16.56 2.01 -7.69
C ARG A 20 16.59 0.50 -7.95
N LYS A 21 15.94 -0.29 -7.10
CA LYS A 21 15.85 -1.76 -7.27
C LYS A 21 15.03 -2.17 -8.48
N VAL A 22 13.86 -1.60 -8.69
CA VAL A 22 13.04 -1.88 -9.88
C VAL A 22 13.79 -1.48 -11.16
N LEU A 23 14.46 -0.32 -11.16
CA LEU A 23 15.18 0.16 -12.33
C LEU A 23 16.44 -0.67 -12.65
N GLY A 24 17.20 -1.09 -11.64
CA GLY A 24 18.42 -1.89 -11.82
C GLY A 24 18.15 -3.37 -12.07
N ASP A 25 17.31 -3.97 -11.22
CA ASP A 25 17.20 -5.42 -11.09
C ASP A 25 15.85 -5.97 -11.60
N GLY A 26 14.88 -5.08 -11.88
CA GLY A 26 13.52 -5.49 -12.26
C GLY A 26 13.44 -6.14 -13.64
N TYR A 27 12.51 -7.08 -13.79
CA TYR A 27 12.19 -7.69 -15.08
C TYR A 27 11.03 -6.95 -15.74
N GLU A 28 10.93 -7.06 -17.07
CA GLU A 28 9.83 -6.50 -17.83
C GLU A 28 8.86 -7.57 -18.33
N TYR A 29 7.58 -7.26 -18.33
CA TYR A 29 6.55 -8.13 -18.92
C TYR A 29 5.41 -7.31 -19.55
N LEU A 30 4.67 -7.93 -20.47
CA LEU A 30 3.47 -7.35 -21.09
C LEU A 30 2.25 -7.67 -20.21
N ILE A 31 1.49 -6.64 -19.84
CA ILE A 31 0.25 -6.83 -19.09
C ILE A 31 -0.82 -7.38 -20.03
N GLN A 32 -1.28 -8.60 -19.76
CA GLN A 32 -2.26 -9.30 -20.60
C GLN A 32 -3.71 -9.15 -20.12
N ARG A 33 -3.94 -8.79 -18.85
CA ARG A 33 -5.27 -8.64 -18.25
C ARG A 33 -5.26 -7.65 -17.08
N GLY A 34 -6.35 -6.91 -16.92
CA GLY A 34 -6.58 -5.95 -15.83
C GLY A 34 -6.18 -4.52 -16.20
N SER A 35 -6.00 -3.66 -15.20
CA SER A 35 -5.55 -2.28 -15.40
C SER A 35 -4.23 -2.25 -16.17
N TYR A 36 -4.12 -1.31 -17.12
CA TYR A 36 -2.94 -1.12 -17.98
C TYR A 36 -2.65 -2.26 -18.97
N THR A 37 -3.65 -3.09 -19.33
CA THR A 37 -3.53 -4.09 -20.39
C THR A 37 -2.92 -3.49 -21.66
N GLY A 38 -1.94 -4.19 -22.24
CA GLY A 38 -1.18 -3.76 -23.41
C GLY A 38 0.08 -2.95 -23.10
N GLN A 39 0.28 -2.51 -21.85
CA GLN A 39 1.50 -1.81 -21.44
C GLN A 39 2.59 -2.78 -20.98
N ARG A 40 3.85 -2.36 -21.12
CA ARG A 40 4.99 -3.04 -20.48
C ARG A 40 5.16 -2.53 -19.06
N ARG A 41 5.29 -3.43 -18.09
CA ARG A 41 5.63 -3.09 -16.70
C ARG A 41 7.00 -3.64 -16.35
N LYS A 42 7.77 -2.86 -15.59
CA LYS A 42 8.99 -3.30 -14.92
C LYS A 42 8.73 -3.46 -13.43
N GLU A 43 9.01 -4.63 -12.87
CA GLU A 43 8.77 -4.92 -11.45
C GLU A 43 9.80 -5.91 -10.85
N LEU A 44 9.74 -6.08 -9.53
CA LEU A 44 10.50 -7.09 -8.79
C LEU A 44 9.62 -8.31 -8.57
N ASP A 45 10.17 -9.54 -8.59
CA ASP A 45 9.39 -10.76 -8.33
C ASP A 45 8.69 -10.71 -6.96
N TYR A 46 9.44 -10.26 -5.96
CA TYR A 46 8.98 -10.10 -4.59
C TYR A 46 9.87 -9.11 -3.84
N VAL A 47 9.28 -8.25 -3.01
CA VAL A 47 10.01 -7.28 -2.20
C VAL A 47 9.50 -7.27 -0.75
N THR A 48 10.43 -7.25 0.20
CA THR A 48 10.17 -6.97 1.61
C THR A 48 10.83 -5.65 1.96
N VAL A 49 10.04 -4.70 2.47
CA VAL A 49 10.54 -3.40 2.89
C VAL A 49 10.31 -3.23 4.38
N LYS A 50 11.40 -3.15 5.15
CA LYS A 50 11.36 -2.79 6.57
C LYS A 50 11.63 -1.30 6.69
N ILE A 51 10.74 -0.59 7.38
CA ILE A 51 10.84 0.85 7.61
C ILE A 51 10.96 1.09 9.10
N GLU A 52 12.02 1.75 9.55
CA GLU A 52 12.30 1.96 10.98
C GLU A 52 11.37 2.99 11.61
N TYR A 53 11.09 4.08 10.89
CA TYR A 53 10.28 5.22 11.36
C TYR A 53 9.17 5.55 10.35
N PRO A 54 8.17 4.66 10.17
CA PRO A 54 7.14 4.82 9.14
C PRO A 54 6.22 6.03 9.35
N GLY A 55 6.19 6.59 10.56
CA GLY A 55 5.39 7.78 10.90
C GLY A 55 6.09 9.12 10.64
N THR A 56 7.32 9.12 10.11
CA THR A 56 8.09 10.35 9.82
C THR A 56 7.32 11.25 8.86
N ARG A 57 7.22 12.55 9.18
CA ARG A 57 6.48 13.54 8.36
C ARG A 57 7.45 14.46 7.60
N PRO A 58 7.11 14.90 6.37
CA PRO A 58 5.92 14.50 5.61
C PRO A 58 5.97 13.03 5.17
N LEU A 59 4.82 12.41 4.91
CA LEU A 59 4.77 11.02 4.39
C LEU A 59 5.17 10.96 2.91
N VAL A 60 5.12 12.10 2.23
CA VAL A 60 5.51 12.23 0.82
C VAL A 60 7.03 12.17 0.70
N PRO A 61 7.58 11.42 -0.27
CA PRO A 61 9.02 11.41 -0.52
C PRO A 61 9.58 12.81 -0.82
N ASP A 62 10.76 13.09 -0.28
CA ASP A 62 11.53 14.29 -0.58
C ASP A 62 12.24 14.14 -1.93
N VAL A 63 11.88 14.96 -2.90
CA VAL A 63 12.33 14.84 -4.28
C VAL A 63 13.30 15.95 -4.66
N PRO A 64 14.28 15.67 -5.55
CA PRO A 64 15.19 16.71 -6.03
C PRO A 64 14.46 17.89 -6.69
N PRO A 65 15.05 19.10 -6.67
CA PRO A 65 14.49 20.26 -7.35
C PRO A 65 14.15 19.98 -8.82
N GLY A 66 12.95 20.38 -9.24
CA GLY A 66 12.45 20.19 -10.61
C GLY A 66 11.76 18.85 -10.87
N ILE A 67 11.75 17.93 -9.88
CA ILE A 67 11.00 16.68 -9.96
C ILE A 67 9.73 16.81 -9.09
N PRO A 68 8.53 16.54 -9.63
CA PRO A 68 7.33 16.53 -8.81
C PRO A 68 7.32 15.30 -7.90
N PRO A 69 6.86 15.42 -6.64
CA PRO A 69 6.67 14.25 -5.80
C PRO A 69 5.59 13.33 -6.39
N PRO A 70 5.63 12.02 -6.10
CA PRO A 70 4.67 11.07 -6.65
C PRO A 70 3.24 11.28 -6.13
N THR A 71 3.08 12.07 -5.06
CA THR A 71 1.81 12.37 -4.43
C THR A 71 1.92 13.67 -3.60
N SER A 72 0.84 14.08 -2.95
CA SER A 72 0.79 15.24 -2.05
C SER A 72 0.21 14.85 -0.69
N MET A 73 0.46 15.67 0.34
CA MET A 73 -0.17 15.48 1.65
C MET A 73 -1.70 15.60 1.56
N ASP A 74 -2.21 16.58 0.79
CA ASP A 74 -3.65 16.74 0.56
C ASP A 74 -4.28 15.49 -0.06
N TYR A 75 -3.59 14.87 -1.04
CA TYR A 75 -4.07 13.64 -1.63
C TYR A 75 -4.11 12.51 -0.62
N ILE A 76 -3.04 12.33 0.17
CA ILE A 76 -2.98 11.33 1.25
C ILE A 76 -4.13 11.51 2.24
N GLU A 77 -4.38 12.74 2.68
CA GLU A 77 -5.48 13.04 3.60
C GLU A 77 -6.85 12.75 2.97
N SER A 78 -7.04 13.12 1.71
CA SER A 78 -8.27 12.81 0.96
C SER A 78 -8.48 11.31 0.73
N TYR A 79 -7.41 10.51 0.80
CA TYR A 79 -7.46 9.06 0.63
C TYR A 79 -7.78 8.34 1.94
N LEU A 80 -7.57 8.96 3.11
CA LEU A 80 -7.82 8.31 4.40
C LEU A 80 -9.26 7.76 4.56
N PRO A 81 -10.32 8.46 4.12
CA PRO A 81 -11.69 7.91 4.14
C PRO A 81 -11.84 6.59 3.36
N TYR A 82 -11.07 6.38 2.30
CA TYR A 82 -11.09 5.13 1.52
C TYR A 82 -10.54 3.92 2.27
N LEU A 83 -9.70 4.16 3.28
CA LEU A 83 -9.16 3.12 4.17
C LEU A 83 -10.07 2.88 5.37
N MET A 84 -10.74 3.93 5.85
CA MET A 84 -11.46 3.92 7.12
C MET A 84 -12.97 3.73 6.99
N THR A 85 -13.54 3.94 5.79
CA THR A 85 -14.99 3.92 5.59
C THR A 85 -15.38 3.04 4.40
N SER A 86 -16.56 2.45 4.50
CA SER A 86 -17.22 1.69 3.43
C SER A 86 -17.78 2.55 2.30
N HIS A 87 -17.59 3.88 2.36
CA HIS A 87 -18.02 4.78 1.29
C HIS A 87 -17.30 4.45 -0.01
N LYS A 88 -18.07 4.41 -1.10
CA LYS A 88 -17.62 4.04 -2.44
C LYS A 88 -18.16 5.05 -3.44
N LYS A 89 -17.29 5.60 -4.30
CA LYS A 89 -17.70 6.52 -5.36
C LYS A 89 -18.25 5.78 -6.57
N GLU A 90 -18.98 6.51 -7.42
CA GLU A 90 -19.47 6.00 -8.69
C GLU A 90 -18.32 5.48 -9.56
N GLY A 91 -18.50 4.29 -10.16
CA GLY A 91 -17.49 3.64 -10.99
C GLY A 91 -16.42 2.85 -10.24
N GLU A 92 -16.33 2.98 -8.91
CA GLU A 92 -15.44 2.11 -8.13
C GLU A 92 -16.05 0.71 -8.02
N GLN A 93 -15.20 -0.30 -7.84
CA GLN A 93 -15.67 -1.67 -7.63
C GLN A 93 -15.63 -2.07 -6.16
N TYR A 94 -14.66 -1.55 -5.43
CA TYR A 94 -14.51 -1.71 -4.00
C TYR A 94 -13.68 -0.56 -3.41
N THR A 95 -13.78 -0.38 -2.10
CA THR A 95 -12.79 0.38 -1.32
C THR A 95 -12.17 -0.51 -0.27
N TYR A 96 -11.00 -0.15 0.25
CA TYR A 96 -10.40 -0.92 1.34
C TYR A 96 -11.25 -0.84 2.62
N GLY A 97 -11.81 0.34 2.90
CA GLY A 97 -12.66 0.58 4.05
C GLY A 97 -13.94 -0.25 4.07
N GLN A 98 -14.47 -0.69 2.91
CA GLN A 98 -15.61 -1.61 2.88
C GLN A 98 -15.35 -2.93 3.64
N PHE A 99 -14.09 -3.37 3.66
CA PHE A 99 -13.65 -4.53 4.42
C PHE A 99 -13.12 -4.12 5.78
N LEU A 100 -12.29 -3.07 5.84
CA LEU A 100 -11.55 -2.72 7.04
C LEU A 100 -12.40 -2.06 8.12
N GLU A 101 -13.43 -1.29 7.78
CA GLU A 101 -14.17 -0.45 8.74
C GLU A 101 -14.67 -1.24 9.96
N CYS A 102 -15.34 -2.38 9.73
CA CYS A 102 -15.82 -3.23 10.83
C CYS A 102 -14.69 -3.95 11.58
N GLN A 103 -13.62 -4.32 10.87
CA GLN A 103 -12.47 -5.02 11.46
C GLN A 103 -11.61 -4.10 12.33
N ILE A 104 -11.48 -2.82 11.96
CA ILE A 104 -10.78 -1.80 12.75
C ILE A 104 -11.41 -1.68 14.14
N ALA A 105 -12.74 -1.62 14.22
CA ALA A 105 -13.45 -1.54 15.49
C ALA A 105 -13.19 -2.76 16.39
N GLU A 106 -13.17 -3.97 15.80
CA GLU A 106 -12.90 -5.20 16.55
C GLU A 106 -11.44 -5.26 17.02
N VAL A 107 -10.47 -4.90 16.17
CA VAL A 107 -9.05 -4.82 16.58
C VAL A 107 -8.85 -3.82 17.71
N ILE A 108 -9.51 -2.65 17.65
CA ILE A 108 -9.48 -1.66 18.74
C ILE A 108 -10.02 -2.27 20.04
N LYS A 109 -11.13 -3.03 19.96
CA LYS A 109 -11.71 -3.72 21.11
C LYS A 109 -10.74 -4.74 21.69
N MET A 110 -10.15 -5.62 20.87
CA MET A 110 -9.14 -6.59 21.31
C MET A 110 -8.03 -5.90 22.12
N TYR A 111 -7.46 -4.81 21.60
CA TYR A 111 -6.42 -4.07 22.32
C TYR A 111 -6.89 -3.48 23.66
N ARG A 112 -8.13 -2.99 23.73
CA ARG A 112 -8.68 -2.37 24.94
C ARG A 112 -9.08 -3.39 26.01
N THR A 113 -9.56 -4.57 25.62
CA THR A 113 -10.16 -5.53 26.56
C THR A 113 -9.32 -6.77 26.81
N GLU A 114 -8.45 -7.15 25.87
CA GLU A 114 -7.68 -8.41 25.91
C GLU A 114 -6.17 -8.17 25.99
N GLY A 115 -5.73 -6.93 25.80
CA GLY A 115 -4.34 -6.48 25.98
C GLY A 115 -3.53 -6.40 24.68
N ALA A 116 -2.33 -5.85 24.80
CA ALA A 116 -1.48 -5.51 23.64
C ALA A 116 -0.76 -6.70 23.00
N ASN A 117 -0.66 -7.84 23.68
CA ASN A 117 0.10 -9.01 23.23
C ASN A 117 -0.79 -10.06 22.52
N THR A 118 -1.85 -9.63 21.82
CA THR A 118 -2.67 -10.54 21.01
C THR A 118 -1.96 -10.88 19.70
N ASN A 119 -1.93 -12.17 19.35
CA ASN A 119 -1.49 -12.64 18.03
C ASN A 119 -2.69 -12.87 17.07
N GLN A 120 -3.89 -12.46 17.48
CA GLN A 120 -5.13 -12.63 16.71
C GLN A 120 -5.64 -11.34 16.08
N ALA A 121 -4.98 -10.20 16.34
CA ALA A 121 -5.29 -8.93 15.66
C ALA A 121 -4.87 -9.02 14.18
N PHE A 122 -5.86 -9.26 13.33
CA PHE A 122 -5.71 -9.39 11.89
C PHE A 122 -6.86 -8.68 11.19
N MET A 123 -6.57 -8.04 10.05
CA MET A 123 -7.58 -7.45 9.18
C MET A 123 -7.34 -7.90 7.74
N ALA A 124 -8.37 -8.46 7.10
CA ALA A 124 -8.34 -8.85 5.71
C ALA A 124 -8.87 -7.72 4.81
N VAL A 125 -8.23 -7.53 3.66
CA VAL A 125 -8.78 -6.75 2.55
C VAL A 125 -9.17 -7.73 1.45
N GLY A 126 -10.44 -7.70 1.04
CA GLY A 126 -11.00 -8.67 0.11
C GLY A 126 -11.69 -9.84 0.80
N ASP A 127 -12.47 -10.56 0.02
CA ASP A 127 -13.22 -11.76 0.39
C ASP A 127 -13.20 -12.79 -0.77
N ALA A 128 -13.88 -13.93 -0.60
CA ALA A 128 -13.97 -14.94 -1.64
C ALA A 128 -14.62 -14.43 -2.95
N GLY A 129 -15.45 -13.40 -2.88
CA GLY A 129 -16.09 -12.77 -4.04
C GLY A 129 -15.16 -11.82 -4.80
N SER A 130 -14.09 -11.36 -4.17
CA SER A 130 -13.17 -10.35 -4.72
C SER A 130 -12.45 -10.81 -5.99
N ILE A 131 -12.40 -12.11 -6.27
CA ILE A 131 -11.91 -12.67 -7.54
C ILE A 131 -12.73 -12.22 -8.77
N ARG A 132 -13.96 -11.72 -8.55
CA ARG A 132 -14.89 -11.28 -9.61
C ARG A 132 -14.80 -9.78 -9.89
N LEU A 133 -13.96 -9.05 -9.17
CA LEU A 133 -13.66 -7.65 -9.48
C LEU A 133 -12.94 -7.59 -10.84
N SER A 134 -13.28 -6.60 -11.66
CA SER A 134 -12.86 -6.46 -13.06
C SER A 134 -11.75 -5.43 -13.26
#